data_AF-A0A1V6NEG2-F1
#
_entry.id   AF-A0A1V6NEG2-F1
#
_cell.length_a   1.000
_cell.length_b   1.000
_cell.length_c   1.000
_cell.angle_alpha   90.00
_cell.angle_beta   90.00
_cell.angle_gamma   90.00
#
_symmetry.space_group_name_H-M   'P 1'
#
loop_
_entity.id
_entity.type
_entity.pdbx_description
1 polymer ?
#
loop_
_entity_poly.entity_id
_entity_poly.type
_entity_poly.pdbx_seq_one_letter_code
_entity_poly.pdbx_strand_id
1 'polypeptide(L)'
;MLLSIISLFGLGLYNSSASRLHKALTIIIYIGYLMISLVPVIIDSLTDVFCSTDKPNCPEVERDVIFFFMAVHSNLLFPFFTVIPLVIGFYRQARKPTQNLNLIGLKLQAAIFTLSAISWVFRLFFPWYLYREDPRGSWPLYSILPAWYQGVGFVAIDDVTFALGQGVLLYLGLRQQRRVEAADAARQPLLA
;
A
#
# COMPACT_ATOMS: atom_id res chain seq x y z
N MET A 1 -12.37 -22.48 13.68
CA MET A 1 -11.84 -21.16 14.06
C MET A 1 -12.26 -20.04 13.09
N LEU A 2 -12.20 -20.24 11.77
CA LEU A 2 -12.61 -19.21 10.80
C LEU A 2 -14.12 -18.89 10.79
N LEU A 3 -14.97 -19.92 10.83
CA LEU A 3 -16.43 -19.78 10.90
C LEU A 3 -16.88 -18.97 12.13
N SER A 4 -16.23 -19.16 13.27
CA SER A 4 -16.52 -18.41 14.49
C SER A 4 -16.12 -16.93 14.38
N ILE A 5 -15.02 -16.60 13.70
CA ILE A 5 -14.58 -15.22 13.47
C ILE A 5 -15.54 -14.49 12.51
N ILE A 6 -15.96 -15.16 11.43
CA ILE A 6 -16.90 -14.60 10.45
C ILE A 6 -18.26 -14.34 11.11
N SER A 7 -18.76 -15.28 11.92
CA SER A 7 -20.03 -15.13 12.63
C SER A 7 -20.01 -14.00 13.66
N LEU A 8 -18.92 -13.84 14.42
CA LEU A 8 -18.75 -12.75 15.38
C LEU A 8 -18.63 -11.39 14.68
N PHE A 9 -17.90 -11.33 13.57
CA PHE A 9 -17.80 -10.12 12.75
C PHE A 9 -19.16 -9.72 12.18
N GLY A 10 -19.90 -10.68 11.61
CA GLY A 10 -21.25 -10.47 11.08
C GLY A 10 -22.23 -9.96 12.14
N LEU A 11 -22.23 -10.57 13.34
CA LEU A 11 -23.06 -10.10 14.45
C LEU A 11 -22.68 -8.68 14.91
N GLY A 12 -21.39 -8.38 15.01
CA GLY A 12 -20.92 -7.04 15.39
C GLY A 12 -21.31 -5.96 14.37
N LEU A 13 -21.26 -6.29 13.09
CA LEU A 13 -21.64 -5.37 11.99
C LEU A 13 -23.16 -5.20 11.88
N TYR A 14 -23.92 -6.25 12.15
CA TYR A 14 -25.37 -6.21 12.23
C TYR A 14 -25.84 -5.31 13.38
N ASN A 15 -25.28 -5.50 14.58
CA ASN A 15 -25.67 -4.77 15.79
C ASN A 15 -25.09 -3.34 15.86
N SER A 16 -24.16 -2.99 14.97
CA SER A 16 -23.58 -1.65 14.88
C SER A 16 -24.60 -0.61 14.42
N SER A 17 -24.63 0.55 15.09
CA SER A 17 -25.41 1.73 14.67
C SER A 17 -24.75 2.54 13.54
N ALA A 18 -23.66 2.05 12.95
CA ALA A 18 -22.93 2.74 11.91
C ALA A 18 -23.75 2.92 10.61
N SER A 19 -23.42 3.97 9.84
CA SER A 19 -24.08 4.25 8.57
C SER A 19 -23.89 3.11 7.55
N ARG A 20 -24.83 2.98 6.61
CA ARG A 20 -24.77 1.93 5.56
C ARG A 20 -23.47 1.95 4.76
N LEU A 21 -22.94 3.14 4.48
CA LEU A 21 -21.66 3.31 3.80
C LEU A 21 -20.50 2.76 4.64
N HIS A 22 -20.49 3.03 5.94
CA HIS A 22 -19.44 2.54 6.84
C HIS A 22 -19.49 1.02 6.92
N LYS A 23 -20.69 0.44 7.05
CA LYS A 23 -20.89 -1.02 7.03
C LYS A 23 -20.38 -1.64 5.73
N ALA A 24 -20.74 -1.07 4.58
CA ALA A 24 -20.27 -1.55 3.28
C ALA A 24 -18.75 -1.50 3.13
N LEU A 25 -18.12 -0.39 3.56
CA LEU A 25 -16.66 -0.26 3.54
C LEU A 25 -15.98 -1.29 4.44
N THR A 26 -16.49 -1.51 5.66
CA THR A 26 -15.95 -2.51 6.58
C THR A 26 -16.07 -3.92 6.01
N ILE A 27 -17.18 -4.26 5.35
CA ILE A 27 -17.36 -5.54 4.65
C ILE A 27 -16.35 -5.69 3.51
N ILE A 28 -16.16 -4.65 2.67
CA ILE A 28 -15.20 -4.67 1.56
C ILE A 28 -13.77 -4.88 2.07
N ILE A 29 -13.36 -4.15 3.12
CA ILE A 29 -12.04 -4.30 3.74
C ILE A 29 -11.88 -5.72 4.30
N TYR A 30 -12.91 -6.25 4.96
CA TYR A 30 -12.88 -7.59 5.54
C TYR A 30 -12.79 -8.69 4.47
N ILE A 31 -13.53 -8.55 3.37
CA ILE A 31 -13.41 -9.45 2.20
C ILE A 31 -11.99 -9.38 1.64
N GLY A 32 -11.44 -8.17 1.48
CA GLY A 32 -10.04 -8.00 1.06
C GLY A 32 -9.07 -8.73 1.98
N TYR A 33 -9.21 -8.57 3.30
CA TYR A 33 -8.40 -9.27 4.30
C TYR A 33 -8.54 -10.79 4.21
N LEU A 34 -9.76 -11.31 4.04
CA LEU A 34 -9.98 -12.75 3.86
C LEU A 34 -9.36 -13.27 2.56
N MET A 35 -9.42 -12.50 1.47
CA MET A 35 -8.75 -12.86 0.22
C MET A 35 -7.23 -12.92 0.38
N ILE A 36 -6.65 -11.99 1.15
CA ILE A 36 -5.21 -11.93 1.42
C ILE A 36 -4.75 -13.11 2.31
N SER A 37 -5.55 -13.48 3.31
CA SER A 37 -5.17 -14.46 4.34
C SER A 37 -5.60 -15.89 4.02
N LEU A 38 -6.80 -16.09 3.49
CA LEU A 38 -7.41 -17.41 3.36
C LEU A 38 -7.08 -18.08 2.03
N VAL A 39 -7.08 -17.32 0.93
CA VAL A 39 -6.82 -17.86 -0.41
C VAL A 39 -5.43 -18.51 -0.53
N PRO A 40 -4.32 -17.92 -0.04
CA PRO A 40 -3.03 -18.61 -0.14
C PRO A 40 -2.99 -19.88 0.69
N VAL A 41 -3.64 -19.91 1.86
CA VAL A 41 -3.74 -21.12 2.71
C VAL A 41 -4.58 -22.21 2.04
N ILE A 42 -5.69 -21.84 1.39
CA ILE A 42 -6.51 -22.79 0.63
C ILE A 42 -5.72 -23.35 -0.55
N ILE A 43 -5.03 -22.50 -1.31
CA ILE A 43 -4.22 -22.95 -2.45
C ILE A 43 -3.13 -23.90 -2.00
N ASP A 44 -2.38 -23.55 -0.95
CA ASP A 44 -1.33 -24.38 -0.37
C ASP A 44 -1.86 -25.75 0.09
N SER A 45 -3.05 -25.78 0.69
CA SER A 45 -3.71 -27.04 1.10
C SER A 45 -4.24 -27.88 -0.06
N LEU A 46 -4.48 -27.28 -1.23
CA LEU A 46 -4.97 -27.98 -2.41
C LEU A 46 -3.85 -28.38 -3.37
N THR A 47 -2.60 -27.97 -3.12
CA THR A 47 -1.46 -28.26 -4.00
C THR A 47 -1.28 -29.77 -4.24
N ASP A 48 -1.52 -30.59 -3.23
CA ASP A 48 -1.45 -32.06 -3.32
C ASP A 48 -2.60 -32.67 -4.16
N VAL A 49 -3.72 -31.97 -4.30
CA VAL A 49 -4.85 -32.37 -5.16
C VAL A 49 -4.50 -32.13 -6.63
N PHE A 50 -3.79 -31.02 -6.91
CA PHE A 50 -3.39 -30.66 -8.28
C PHE A 50 -2.13 -31.40 -8.72
N CYS A 51 -1.21 -31.71 -7.80
CA CYS A 51 -0.04 -32.55 -8.07
C CYS A 51 0.01 -33.73 -7.10
N SER A 52 -0.61 -34.83 -7.51
CA SER A 52 -0.55 -36.10 -6.78
C SER A 52 0.87 -36.64 -6.73
N THR A 53 1.26 -37.21 -5.59
CA THR A 53 2.54 -37.89 -5.33
C THR A 53 2.87 -39.00 -6.33
N ASP A 54 1.87 -39.53 -7.05
CA ASP A 54 2.03 -40.58 -8.05
C ASP A 54 2.51 -40.07 -9.43
N LYS A 55 2.59 -38.74 -9.64
CA LYS A 55 3.18 -38.13 -10.85
C LYS A 55 4.43 -37.32 -10.50
N PRO A 56 5.63 -37.92 -10.53
CA PRO A 56 6.87 -37.27 -10.10
C PRO A 56 7.33 -36.12 -11.01
N ASN A 57 6.68 -35.89 -12.15
CA ASN A 57 7.02 -34.86 -13.14
C ASN A 57 5.82 -33.93 -13.43
N CYS A 58 5.23 -33.32 -12.41
CA CYS A 58 4.33 -32.18 -12.61
C CYS A 58 5.14 -31.01 -13.23
N PRO A 59 4.78 -30.49 -14.43
CA PRO A 59 5.40 -29.28 -14.97
C PRO A 59 5.19 -28.11 -14.01
N GLU A 60 6.19 -27.25 -13.79
CA GLU A 60 6.08 -26.09 -12.89
C GLU A 60 4.86 -25.19 -13.20
N VAL A 61 4.44 -25.17 -14.47
CA VAL A 61 3.27 -24.44 -14.98
C VAL A 61 1.94 -24.95 -14.41
N GLU A 62 1.83 -26.23 -14.01
CA GLU A 62 0.62 -26.75 -13.35
C GLU A 62 0.55 -26.34 -11.86
N ARG A 63 1.66 -25.83 -11.30
CA ARG A 63 1.72 -25.19 -9.97
C ARG A 63 1.34 -23.69 -10.01
N ASP A 64 1.00 -23.14 -11.19
CA ASP A 64 0.80 -21.69 -11.44
C ASP A 64 -0.41 -21.05 -10.76
N VAL A 65 -1.20 -21.77 -9.96
CA VAL A 65 -2.25 -21.15 -9.15
C VAL A 65 -1.64 -20.15 -8.15
N ILE A 66 -0.42 -20.41 -7.68
CA ILE A 66 0.38 -19.48 -6.87
C ILE A 66 0.75 -18.24 -7.68
N PHE A 67 1.14 -18.39 -8.94
CA PHE A 67 1.47 -17.27 -9.82
C PHE A 67 0.23 -16.42 -10.13
N PHE A 68 -0.91 -17.05 -10.41
CA PHE A 68 -2.20 -16.37 -10.55
C PHE A 68 -2.58 -15.62 -9.27
N PHE A 69 -2.42 -16.24 -8.10
CA PHE A 69 -2.68 -15.58 -6.82
C PHE A 69 -1.74 -14.38 -6.61
N MET A 70 -0.43 -14.55 -6.83
CA MET A 70 0.52 -13.44 -6.77
C MET A 70 0.15 -12.33 -7.74
N ALA A 71 -0.30 -12.66 -8.95
CA ALA A 71 -0.72 -11.69 -9.94
C ALA A 71 -1.98 -10.92 -9.50
N VAL A 72 -3.03 -11.61 -9.04
CA VAL A 72 -4.25 -10.97 -8.52
C VAL A 72 -3.94 -10.12 -7.29
N HIS A 73 -3.12 -10.63 -6.38
CA HIS A 73 -2.79 -9.94 -5.15
C HIS A 73 -1.99 -8.67 -5.41
N SER A 74 -0.94 -8.77 -6.24
CA SER A 74 -0.03 -7.65 -6.50
C SER A 74 -0.59 -6.63 -7.49
N ASN A 75 -1.41 -7.04 -8.47
CA ASN A 75 -1.96 -6.13 -9.49
C ASN A 75 -3.34 -5.57 -9.15
N LEU A 76 -4.16 -6.31 -8.39
CA LEU A 76 -5.53 -5.90 -8.08
C LEU A 76 -5.69 -5.50 -6.61
N LEU A 77 -5.33 -6.38 -5.68
CA LEU A 77 -5.57 -6.14 -4.26
C LEU A 77 -4.68 -5.01 -3.73
N PHE A 78 -3.38 -5.06 -4.01
CA PHE A 78 -2.43 -4.09 -3.46
C PHE A 78 -2.76 -2.65 -3.88
N PRO A 79 -2.88 -2.29 -5.17
CA PRO A 79 -3.17 -0.91 -5.55
C PRO A 79 -4.53 -0.41 -5.04
N PHE A 80 -5.53 -1.30 -4.99
CA PHE A 80 -6.89 -0.96 -4.61
C PHE A 80 -7.07 -0.76 -3.10
N PHE A 81 -6.37 -1.56 -2.28
CA PHE A 81 -6.51 -1.51 -0.83
C PHE A 81 -5.46 -0.63 -0.14
N THR A 82 -4.31 -0.38 -0.76
CA THR A 82 -3.24 0.43 -0.14
C THR A 82 -3.08 1.78 -0.84
N VAL A 83 -2.60 1.79 -2.08
CA VAL A 83 -2.15 3.01 -2.78
C VAL A 83 -3.30 3.97 -3.04
N ILE A 84 -4.42 3.51 -3.61
CA ILE A 84 -5.56 4.36 -3.97
C ILE A 84 -6.17 5.06 -2.73
N PRO A 85 -6.55 4.34 -1.66
CA PRO A 85 -7.08 4.96 -0.45
C PRO A 85 -6.10 5.97 0.16
N LEU A 86 -4.80 5.67 0.11
CA LEU A 86 -3.75 6.52 0.65
C LEU A 86 -3.62 7.82 -0.13
N VAL A 87 -3.58 7.77 -1.46
CA VAL A 87 -3.57 8.96 -2.32
C VAL A 87 -4.84 9.79 -2.11
N ILE A 88 -6.02 9.16 -2.04
CA ILE A 88 -7.29 9.85 -1.76
C ILE A 88 -7.25 10.51 -0.38
N GLY A 89 -6.69 9.83 0.63
CA GLY A 89 -6.52 10.33 1.98
C GLY A 89 -5.69 11.61 2.02
N PHE A 90 -4.51 11.58 1.41
CA PHE A 90 -3.64 12.76 1.29
C PHE A 90 -4.29 13.89 0.51
N TYR A 91 -4.95 13.59 -0.61
CA TYR A 91 -5.66 14.59 -1.39
C TYR A 91 -6.77 15.28 -0.58
N ARG A 92 -7.55 14.51 0.16
CA ARG A 92 -8.60 15.06 1.04
C ARG A 92 -8.01 15.87 2.18
N GLN A 93 -6.90 15.43 2.76
CA GLN A 93 -6.23 16.14 3.84
C GLN A 93 -5.62 17.47 3.36
N ALA A 94 -5.02 17.48 2.17
CA ALA A 94 -4.46 18.68 1.55
C ALA A 94 -5.52 19.75 1.22
N ARG A 95 -6.80 19.35 1.05
CA ARG A 95 -7.92 20.27 0.81
C ARG A 95 -8.54 20.87 2.07
N LYS A 96 -8.25 20.32 3.26
CA LYS A 96 -8.78 20.87 4.51
C LYS A 96 -7.98 22.10 4.94
N PRO A 97 -8.58 23.05 5.69
CA PRO A 97 -7.86 24.17 6.26
C PRO A 97 -6.66 23.65 7.06
N THR A 98 -5.46 24.05 6.67
CA THR A 98 -4.19 23.56 7.25
C THR A 98 -3.85 24.23 8.58
N GLN A 99 -4.83 24.84 9.25
CA GLN A 99 -4.61 25.79 10.35
C GLN A 99 -4.02 25.17 11.63
N ASN A 100 -3.91 23.84 11.75
CA ASN A 100 -3.36 23.16 12.92
C ASN A 100 -2.43 21.98 12.55
N LEU A 101 -1.74 22.04 11.42
CA LEU A 101 -0.79 20.99 11.06
C LEU A 101 0.43 21.00 12.00
N ASN A 102 0.74 19.86 12.63
CA ASN A 102 1.99 19.70 13.38
C ASN A 102 3.18 19.59 12.41
N LEU A 103 3.80 20.73 12.10
CA LEU A 103 4.90 20.81 11.13
C LEU A 103 6.12 19.97 11.54
N ILE A 104 6.41 19.87 12.85
CA ILE A 104 7.52 19.05 13.35
C ILE A 104 7.21 17.58 13.11
N GLY A 105 6.00 17.14 13.44
CA GLY A 105 5.52 15.80 13.17
C GLY A 105 5.59 15.44 11.69
N LEU A 106 5.14 16.34 10.81
CA LEU A 106 5.20 16.16 9.35
C LEU A 106 6.64 16.00 8.84
N LYS A 107 7.58 16.84 9.32
CA LYS A 107 9.00 16.71 8.96
C LYS A 107 9.57 15.36 9.38
N LEU A 108 9.32 14.96 10.63
CA LEU A 108 9.81 13.71 11.18
C LEU A 108 9.23 12.51 10.41
N GLN A 109 7.92 12.50 10.16
CA GLN A 109 7.27 11.44 9.39
C GLN A 109 7.83 11.37 7.97
N ALA A 110 7.94 12.49 7.26
CA ALA A 110 8.51 12.51 5.92
C ALA A 110 9.94 11.95 5.89
N ALA A 111 10.77 12.32 6.86
CA ALA A 111 12.14 11.81 6.98
C ALA A 111 12.17 10.30 7.27
N ILE A 112 11.38 9.83 8.24
CA ILE A 112 11.31 8.41 8.62
C ILE A 112 10.87 7.57 7.41
N PHE A 113 9.80 7.96 6.73
CA PHE A 113 9.31 7.21 5.57
C PHE A 113 10.30 7.24 4.40
N THR A 114 11.00 8.35 4.18
CA THR A 114 12.07 8.41 3.17
C THR A 114 13.21 7.43 3.48
N LEU A 115 13.68 7.41 4.73
CA LEU A 115 14.73 6.50 5.17
C LEU A 115 14.26 5.04 5.11
N SER A 116 13.02 4.78 5.49
CA SER A 116 12.39 3.46 5.41
C SER A 116 12.34 2.97 3.97
N ALA A 117 11.84 3.79 3.04
CA ALA A 117 11.79 3.49 1.61
C ALA A 117 13.17 3.11 1.04
N ILE A 118 14.19 3.92 1.33
CA ILE A 118 15.58 3.63 0.90
C ILE A 118 16.05 2.31 1.50
N SER A 119 15.79 2.07 2.78
CA SER A 119 16.23 0.84 3.44
C SER A 119 15.59 -0.42 2.82
N TRP A 120 14.33 -0.34 2.40
CA TRP A 120 13.62 -1.46 1.78
C TRP A 120 14.21 -1.91 0.46
N VAL A 121 14.78 -0.98 -0.32
CA VAL A 121 15.48 -1.30 -1.57
C VAL A 121 16.65 -2.26 -1.33
N PHE A 122 17.28 -2.21 -0.15
CA PHE A 122 18.43 -3.06 0.19
C PHE A 122 18.10 -4.28 1.06
N ARG A 123 16.93 -4.31 1.71
CA ARG A 123 16.55 -5.38 2.65
C ARG A 123 16.13 -6.68 1.95
N LEU A 124 15.54 -6.56 0.76
CA LEU A 124 14.96 -7.70 0.06
C LEU A 124 15.78 -7.99 -1.20
N PHE A 125 16.14 -9.27 -1.36
CA PHE A 125 16.82 -9.74 -2.55
C PHE A 125 15.83 -9.81 -3.72
N PHE A 126 16.16 -9.14 -4.82
CA PHE A 126 15.51 -9.34 -6.11
C PHE A 126 16.52 -9.97 -7.07
N PRO A 127 16.18 -11.06 -7.78
CA PRO A 127 17.10 -11.78 -8.65
C PRO A 127 17.36 -11.01 -9.96
N TRP A 128 18.06 -9.88 -9.88
CA TRP A 128 18.37 -8.99 -11.02
C TRP A 128 19.11 -9.71 -12.15
N TYR A 129 19.89 -10.74 -11.84
CA TYR A 129 20.65 -11.52 -12.81
C TYR A 129 19.76 -12.21 -13.85
N LEU A 130 18.56 -12.68 -13.45
CA LEU A 130 17.61 -13.33 -14.36
C LEU A 130 17.15 -12.43 -15.51
N TYR A 131 17.14 -11.11 -15.29
CA TYR A 131 16.68 -10.13 -16.28
C TYR A 131 17.83 -9.50 -17.06
N ARG A 132 19.03 -9.47 -16.46
CA ARG A 132 20.23 -8.85 -17.04
C ARG A 132 21.01 -9.83 -17.92
N GLU A 133 20.98 -11.12 -17.56
CA GLU A 133 21.76 -12.19 -18.19
C GLU A 133 20.87 -13.19 -18.97
N ASP A 134 19.65 -12.81 -19.34
CA ASP A 134 18.78 -13.66 -20.15
C ASP A 134 19.45 -13.95 -21.51
N PRO A 135 19.62 -15.24 -21.90
CA PRO A 135 20.16 -15.64 -23.20
C PRO A 135 19.42 -15.03 -24.41
N ARG A 136 18.17 -14.59 -24.24
CA ARG A 136 17.35 -13.96 -25.28
C ARG A 136 17.59 -12.44 -25.42
N GLY A 137 18.43 -11.86 -24.56
CA GLY A 137 18.77 -10.44 -24.53
C GLY A 137 18.26 -9.72 -23.28
N SER A 138 18.80 -8.53 -23.02
CA SER A 138 18.45 -7.73 -21.84
C SER A 138 16.97 -7.32 -21.87
N TRP A 139 16.26 -7.55 -20.76
CA TRP A 139 14.89 -7.11 -20.63
C TRP A 139 14.81 -5.59 -20.53
N PRO A 140 13.82 -4.94 -21.16
CA PRO A 140 13.64 -3.52 -21.03
C PRO A 140 13.16 -3.16 -19.62
N LEU A 141 13.58 -1.99 -19.13
CA LEU A 141 13.33 -1.54 -17.75
C LEU A 141 11.83 -1.51 -17.41
N TYR A 142 10.97 -1.17 -18.37
CA TYR A 142 9.52 -1.11 -18.18
C TYR A 142 8.88 -2.48 -17.87
N SER A 143 9.55 -3.59 -18.22
CA SER A 143 9.10 -4.96 -17.88
C SER A 143 9.67 -5.44 -16.55
N ILE A 144 10.89 -4.98 -16.19
CA ILE A 144 11.57 -5.36 -14.95
C ILE A 144 10.95 -4.64 -13.75
N LEU A 145 10.61 -3.35 -13.90
CA LEU A 145 10.08 -2.53 -12.81
C LEU A 145 8.77 -3.08 -12.21
N PRO A 146 7.77 -3.52 -13.00
CA PRO A 146 6.59 -4.19 -12.46
C PRO A 146 6.93 -5.47 -11.69
N ALA A 147 7.83 -6.32 -12.21
CA ALA A 147 8.23 -7.55 -11.53
C ALA A 147 8.95 -7.26 -10.21
N TRP A 148 9.84 -6.27 -10.19
CA TRP A 148 10.50 -5.80 -8.97
C TRP A 148 9.49 -5.26 -7.95
N TYR A 149 8.57 -4.40 -8.40
CA TYR A 149 7.53 -3.82 -7.56
C TYR A 149 6.67 -4.91 -6.91
N GLN A 150 6.17 -5.86 -7.71
CA GLN A 150 5.33 -6.95 -7.23
C GLN A 150 6.07 -7.87 -6.27
N GLY A 151 7.34 -8.19 -6.55
CA GLY A 151 8.12 -9.11 -5.73
C GLY A 151 8.56 -8.50 -4.39
N VAL A 152 9.13 -7.29 -4.42
CA VAL A 152 9.80 -6.69 -3.24
C VAL A 152 9.62 -5.18 -3.12
N GLY A 153 9.34 -4.48 -4.22
CA GLY A 153 9.38 -3.02 -4.27
C GLY A 153 8.14 -2.33 -3.72
N PHE A 154 7.03 -3.05 -3.52
CA PHE A 154 5.76 -2.46 -3.08
C PHE A 154 5.86 -1.72 -1.75
N VAL A 155 6.60 -2.26 -0.78
CA VAL A 155 6.79 -1.61 0.54
C VAL A 155 7.55 -0.30 0.39
N ALA A 156 8.59 -0.28 -0.46
CA ALA A 156 9.36 0.92 -0.71
C ALA A 156 8.50 2.01 -1.39
N ILE A 157 7.64 1.64 -2.33
CA ILE A 157 6.74 2.59 -3.00
C ILE A 157 5.68 3.13 -2.05
N ASP A 158 5.11 2.31 -1.17
CA ASP A 158 4.16 2.76 -0.16
C ASP A 158 4.81 3.81 0.76
N ASP A 159 6.02 3.53 1.25
CA ASP A 159 6.79 4.47 2.08
C ASP A 159 7.12 5.76 1.33
N VAL A 160 7.51 5.69 0.04
CA VAL A 160 7.68 6.89 -0.80
C VAL A 160 6.38 7.68 -0.90
N THR A 161 5.25 7.01 -1.09
CA THR A 161 3.95 7.67 -1.23
C THR A 161 3.56 8.38 0.07
N PHE A 162 3.83 7.75 1.23
CA PHE A 162 3.70 8.40 2.53
C PHE A 162 4.62 9.62 2.64
N ALA A 163 5.91 9.47 2.34
CA ALA A 163 6.88 10.56 2.42
C ALA A 163 6.47 11.77 1.56
N LEU A 164 6.02 11.53 0.32
CA LEU A 164 5.51 12.55 -0.58
C LEU A 164 4.25 13.21 -0.02
N GLY A 165 3.30 12.42 0.47
CA GLY A 165 2.08 12.93 1.10
C GLY A 165 2.37 13.85 2.29
N GLN A 166 3.25 13.44 3.20
CA GLN A 166 3.69 14.27 4.32
C GLN A 166 4.46 15.51 3.86
N GLY A 167 5.30 15.39 2.85
CA GLY A 167 6.04 16.50 2.25
C GLY A 167 5.13 17.57 1.63
N VAL A 168 4.08 17.14 0.92
CA VAL A 168 3.05 18.05 0.36
C VAL A 168 2.32 18.78 1.48
N LEU A 169 1.88 18.06 2.52
CA LEU A 169 1.20 18.68 3.67
C LEU A 169 2.12 19.67 4.40
N LEU A 170 3.39 19.34 4.58
CA LEU A 170 4.40 20.22 5.16
C LEU A 170 4.56 21.49 4.33
N TYR A 171 4.69 21.36 3.01
CA TYR A 171 4.79 22.49 2.09
C TYR A 171 3.59 23.43 2.20
N LEU A 172 2.37 22.87 2.21
CA LEU A 172 1.13 23.64 2.37
C LEU A 172 1.06 24.35 3.73
N GLY A 173 1.43 23.65 4.82
CA GLY A 173 1.48 24.23 6.16
C GLY A 173 2.46 25.40 6.25
N LEU A 174 3.68 25.25 5.73
CA LEU A 174 4.68 26.31 5.69
C LEU A 174 4.24 27.50 4.83
N ARG A 175 3.60 27.25 3.68
CA ARG A 175 3.06 28.31 2.83
C ARG A 175 1.98 29.11 3.54
N GLN A 176 1.12 28.44 4.30
CA GLN A 176 0.07 29.10 5.07
C GLN A 176 0.64 29.94 6.21
N GLN A 177 1.62 29.41 6.96
CA GLN A 177 2.28 30.14 8.04
C GLN A 177 2.90 31.45 7.52
N ARG A 178 3.64 31.40 6.40
CA ARG A 178 4.20 32.61 5.77
C ARG A 178 3.14 33.64 5.37
N ARG A 179 1.97 33.19 4.91
CA ARG A 179 0.85 34.09 4.55
C ARG A 179 0.26 34.78 5.77
N VAL A 180 0.13 34.06 6.89
CA VAL A 180 -0.34 34.62 8.15
C VAL A 180 0.66 35.63 8.68
N GLU A 181 1.94 35.28 8.73
CA GLU A 181 3.03 36.19 9.16
C GLU A 181 3.08 37.46 8.30
N ALA A 182 2.94 37.34 6.97
CA ALA A 182 2.90 38.50 6.07
C ALA A 182 1.65 39.38 6.27
N ALA A 183 0.49 38.78 6.53
CA ALA A 183 -0.74 39.51 6.81
C ALA A 183 -0.69 40.24 8.16
N ASP A 184 -0.08 39.63 9.17
CA ASP A 184 0.10 40.23 10.49
C ASP A 184 1.12 41.39 10.43
N ALA A 185 2.21 41.22 9.70
CA ALA A 185 3.19 42.28 9.46
C ALA A 185 2.56 43.49 8.74
N ALA A 186 1.63 43.25 7.79
CA ALA A 186 0.90 44.32 7.11
C ALA A 186 -0.15 45.03 7.99
N ARG A 187 -0.57 44.40 9.10
CA ARG A 187 -1.56 44.95 10.05
C ARG A 187 -0.93 45.71 11.21
N GLN A 188 0.38 45.58 11.44
CA GLN A 188 1.06 46.40 12.44
C GLN A 188 1.26 47.82 11.88
N PRO A 189 0.70 48.87 12.52
CA PRO A 189 0.95 50.24 12.09
C PRO A 189 2.46 50.53 12.26
N LEU A 190 3.07 51.08 11.21
CA LEU A 190 4.43 51.61 11.26
C LEU A 190 4.43 52.75 12.29
N LEU A 191 4.83 52.45 13.51
CA LEU A 191 5.17 53.47 14.51
C LEU A 191 6.49 54.09 14.06
N ALA A 192 6.38 55.12 13.22
CA ALA A 192 7.44 56.06 12.86
C ALA A 192 7.03 57.45 13.35
#